data_AF-A0A4V3HX29-F1
#
_entry.id   AF-A0A4V3HX29-F1
#
_cell.length_a   1.000
_cell.length_b   1.000
_cell.length_c   1.000
_cell.angle_alpha   90.00
_cell.angle_beta   90.00
_cell.angle_gamma   90.00
#
_symmetry.space_group_name_H-M   'P 1'
#
loop_
_entity.id
_entity.type
_entity.pdbx_description
1 polymer ?
#
loop_
_entity_poly.entity_id
_entity_poly.type
_entity_poly.pdbx_seq_one_letter_code
_entity_poly.pdbx_strand_id
1 'polypeptide(L)'
;MHLLSYIALITTLTQAVAMPAYNFASLPEVSPVDTPTQQRLDALAHKLHQFANSELKAQARERFASVTGQYGINAQFPTIQQDLDTSVDELAFSCLQKAINVGPLHPMVYSVLNPPRPSKQDGFMIPGGRYANDHPEQIYRTIPVNAKYDYVIRGKRTGGGPQDGGFTLINNHTAQSSVGAFPLRKLVVNTDGTFVLTLNATNSTAPNHVSIPSDAVSIMIRNTIADWKTQTPDYMEVEIVTPGVSAPSATEESIVNKARGYFSEAIPFYADFLLGNQTLTNPVNVIVQPTVSTAFRTVITQVSSFSHYNLSSTEALVITVQPGPSTYWILPSYRLFGISDNPWTRLSHLSS
;
A
#
# COMPACT_ATOMS: atom_id res chain seq x y z
N MET A 1 -4.10 -19.28 60.59
CA MET A 1 -3.53 -18.88 59.29
C MET A 1 -4.67 -18.88 58.28
N HIS A 2 -5.37 -17.75 58.19
CA HIS A 2 -6.64 -17.62 57.45
C HIS A 2 -6.36 -17.19 56.01
N LEU A 3 -6.72 -18.03 55.03
CA LEU A 3 -6.87 -17.61 53.64
C LEU A 3 -8.25 -16.95 53.49
N LEU A 4 -8.25 -15.65 53.21
CA LEU A 4 -9.39 -14.89 52.72
C LEU A 4 -9.47 -15.06 51.20
N SER A 5 -10.49 -15.77 50.74
CA SER A 5 -10.90 -15.80 49.33
C SER A 5 -11.77 -14.57 49.05
N TYR A 6 -11.34 -13.67 48.17
CA TYR A 6 -12.20 -12.64 47.60
C TYR A 6 -12.65 -13.08 46.20
N ILE A 7 -13.96 -13.19 46.01
CA ILE A 7 -14.60 -13.28 44.69
C ILE A 7 -14.76 -11.86 44.18
N ALA A 8 -13.91 -11.45 43.23
CA ALA A 8 -14.13 -10.24 42.45
C ALA A 8 -15.12 -10.58 41.33
N LEU A 9 -16.37 -10.15 41.50
CA LEU A 9 -17.39 -10.19 40.46
C LEU A 9 -17.04 -9.10 39.43
N ILE A 10 -16.22 -9.44 38.43
CA ILE A 10 -16.04 -8.59 37.25
C ILE A 10 -17.28 -8.80 36.39
N THR A 11 -18.25 -7.89 36.48
CA THR A 11 -19.31 -7.75 35.49
C THR A 11 -18.67 -7.34 34.17
N THR A 12 -18.34 -8.31 33.34
CA THR A 12 -18.06 -8.11 31.92
C THR A 12 -19.31 -7.53 31.27
N LEU A 13 -19.29 -6.23 31.01
CA LEU A 13 -20.19 -5.57 30.06
C LEU A 13 -19.83 -6.03 28.64
N THR A 14 -20.12 -7.29 28.32
CA THR A 14 -20.33 -7.72 26.93
C THR A 14 -21.74 -7.29 26.52
N GLN A 15 -21.99 -5.98 26.43
CA GLN A 15 -23.01 -5.50 25.53
C GLN A 15 -22.37 -5.50 24.15
N ALA A 16 -22.58 -6.60 23.41
CA ALA A 16 -22.61 -6.51 21.97
C ALA A 16 -23.68 -5.47 21.66
N VAL A 17 -23.27 -4.23 21.42
CA VAL A 17 -24.15 -3.23 20.82
C VAL A 17 -24.57 -3.86 19.52
N ALA A 18 -25.84 -4.26 19.43
CA ALA A 18 -26.46 -4.64 18.18
C ALA A 18 -26.40 -3.39 17.30
N MET A 19 -25.33 -3.27 16.52
CA MET A 19 -25.21 -2.22 15.52
C MET A 19 -26.38 -2.43 14.54
N PRO A 20 -27.06 -1.35 14.13
CA PRO A 20 -28.15 -1.47 13.17
C PRO A 20 -27.67 -2.24 11.94
N ALA A 21 -28.51 -3.15 11.43
CA ALA A 21 -28.22 -3.91 10.23
C ALA A 21 -27.92 -2.92 9.09
N TYR A 22 -26.66 -2.87 8.65
CA TYR A 22 -26.28 -2.10 7.49
C TYR A 22 -26.91 -2.75 6.26
N ASN A 23 -27.70 -1.99 5.50
CA ASN A 23 -28.40 -2.54 4.35
C ASN A 23 -27.44 -2.73 3.16
N PHE A 24 -26.76 -3.87 3.11
CA PHE A 24 -25.89 -4.22 1.98
C PHE A 24 -26.64 -4.39 0.64
N ALA A 25 -27.98 -4.44 0.65
CA ALA A 25 -28.79 -4.50 -0.56
C ALA A 25 -28.91 -3.16 -1.30
N SER A 26 -28.44 -2.06 -0.72
CA SER A 26 -28.43 -0.72 -1.35
C SER A 26 -27.06 -0.28 -1.85
N LEU A 27 -26.03 -1.13 -1.81
CA LEU A 27 -24.76 -0.80 -2.45
C LEU A 27 -25.02 -0.73 -3.97
N PRO A 28 -24.83 0.43 -4.62
CA PRO A 28 -24.96 0.51 -6.08
C PRO A 28 -23.98 -0.46 -6.75
N GLU A 29 -24.07 -0.61 -8.06
CA GLU A 29 -23.00 -1.20 -8.87
C GLU A 29 -21.77 -0.27 -8.86
N VAL A 30 -21.20 -0.05 -7.67
CA VAL A 30 -20.04 0.79 -7.41
C VAL A 30 -18.82 -0.08 -7.59
N SER A 31 -17.86 0.40 -8.39
CA SER A 31 -16.54 -0.22 -8.44
C SER A 31 -16.01 -0.43 -7.01
N PRO A 32 -15.51 -1.62 -6.63
CA PRO A 32 -15.02 -1.89 -5.28
C PRO A 32 -13.84 -1.00 -4.83
N VAL A 33 -13.27 -0.23 -5.77
CA VAL A 33 -12.12 0.66 -5.57
C VAL A 33 -12.46 2.10 -5.92
N ASP A 34 -13.10 2.34 -7.06
CA ASP A 34 -13.47 3.69 -7.53
C ASP A 34 -14.79 4.16 -6.91
N THR A 35 -14.75 4.33 -5.58
CA THR A 35 -15.87 4.80 -4.75
C THR A 35 -15.98 6.34 -4.76
N PRO A 36 -17.12 6.92 -4.33
CA PRO A 36 -17.21 8.37 -4.13
C PRO A 36 -16.13 8.94 -3.19
N THR A 37 -15.71 8.17 -2.19
CA THR A 37 -14.59 8.55 -1.31
C THR A 37 -13.27 8.56 -2.07
N GLN A 38 -12.99 7.54 -2.89
CA GLN A 38 -11.81 7.49 -3.74
C GLN A 38 -11.73 8.72 -4.66
N GLN A 39 -12.82 9.03 -5.35
CA GLN A 39 -12.89 10.15 -6.30
C GLN A 39 -12.62 11.49 -5.62
N ARG A 40 -13.19 11.71 -4.42
CA ARG A 40 -12.96 12.93 -3.64
C ARG A 40 -11.50 13.08 -3.21
N LEU A 41 -10.85 11.98 -2.82
CA LEU A 41 -9.45 11.98 -2.41
C LEU A 41 -8.51 12.16 -3.61
N ASP A 42 -8.83 11.56 -4.76
CA ASP A 42 -8.11 11.77 -6.01
C ASP A 42 -8.20 13.23 -6.47
N ALA A 43 -9.38 13.84 -6.41
CA ALA A 43 -9.57 15.25 -6.75
C ALA A 43 -8.76 16.17 -5.82
N LEU A 44 -8.74 15.90 -4.52
CA LEU A 44 -7.90 16.64 -3.57
C LEU A 44 -6.40 16.44 -3.86
N ALA A 45 -5.97 15.21 -4.14
CA ALA A 45 -4.58 14.91 -4.50
C ALA A 45 -4.17 15.63 -5.79
N HIS A 46 -5.02 15.61 -6.81
CA HIS A 46 -4.77 16.31 -8.07
C HIS A 46 -4.66 17.83 -7.86
N LYS A 47 -5.59 18.42 -7.10
CA LYS A 47 -5.57 19.85 -6.74
C LYS A 47 -4.25 20.23 -6.06
N LEU A 48 -3.83 19.45 -5.07
CA LEU A 48 -2.65 19.78 -4.25
C LEU A 48 -1.32 19.42 -4.92
N HIS A 49 -1.32 18.51 -5.92
CA HIS A 49 -0.11 18.07 -6.61
C HIS A 49 0.67 19.23 -7.25
N GLN A 50 -0.04 20.25 -7.75
CA GLN A 50 0.56 21.41 -8.41
C GLN A 50 1.40 22.29 -7.45
N PHE A 51 1.14 22.22 -6.14
CA PHE A 51 1.79 23.06 -5.13
C PHE A 51 2.84 22.30 -4.30
N ALA A 52 2.98 20.99 -4.53
CA ALA A 52 3.84 20.14 -3.75
C ALA A 52 5.24 19.97 -4.39
N ASN A 53 6.26 20.14 -3.55
CA ASN A 53 7.57 19.48 -3.70
C ASN A 53 8.46 19.91 -4.88
N SER A 54 8.27 21.03 -5.58
CA SER A 54 9.12 21.38 -6.76
C SER A 54 10.63 21.33 -6.48
N GLU A 55 11.08 21.99 -5.40
CA GLU A 55 12.48 21.96 -4.96
C GLU A 55 12.92 20.56 -4.52
N LEU A 56 12.11 19.87 -3.72
CA LEU A 56 12.39 18.50 -3.28
C LEU A 56 12.47 17.52 -4.46
N LYS A 57 11.71 17.74 -5.53
CA LYS A 57 11.77 16.91 -6.73
C LYS A 57 13.08 17.13 -7.47
N ALA A 58 13.61 18.36 -7.50
CA ALA A 58 14.95 18.61 -8.05
C ALA A 58 16.03 17.89 -7.23
N GLN A 59 15.96 17.98 -5.88
CA GLN A 59 16.86 17.26 -4.98
C GLN A 59 16.75 15.73 -5.15
N ALA A 60 15.53 15.20 -5.33
CA ALA A 60 15.30 13.79 -5.59
C ALA A 60 15.99 13.35 -6.89
N ARG A 61 15.79 14.07 -8.00
CA ARG A 61 16.43 13.78 -9.29
C ARG A 61 17.95 13.76 -9.17
N GLU A 62 18.52 14.78 -8.53
CA GLU A 62 19.96 14.85 -8.28
C GLU A 62 20.44 13.66 -7.46
N ARG A 63 19.73 13.29 -6.40
CA ARG A 63 20.15 12.17 -5.54
C ARG A 63 20.09 10.83 -6.28
N PHE A 64 18.99 10.54 -6.96
CA PHE A 64 18.85 9.32 -7.76
C PHE A 64 19.91 9.25 -8.87
N ALA A 65 20.16 10.35 -9.59
CA ALA A 65 21.20 10.43 -10.61
C ALA A 65 22.62 10.23 -10.03
N SER A 66 22.88 10.79 -8.84
CA SER A 66 24.14 10.60 -8.12
C SER A 66 24.34 9.13 -7.75
N VAL A 67 23.31 8.45 -7.24
CA VAL A 67 23.37 7.02 -6.91
C VAL A 67 23.64 6.19 -8.16
N THR A 68 22.87 6.35 -9.23
CA THR A 68 23.09 5.58 -10.48
C THR A 68 24.48 5.84 -11.08
N GLY A 69 25.00 7.06 -10.96
CA GLY A 69 26.34 7.44 -11.41
C GLY A 69 27.46 6.68 -10.70
N GLN A 70 27.29 6.32 -9.42
CA GLN A 70 28.25 5.47 -8.68
C GLN A 70 28.39 4.07 -9.27
N TYR A 71 27.38 3.61 -10.02
CA TYR A 71 27.35 2.32 -10.71
C TYR A 71 27.58 2.46 -12.23
N GLY A 72 28.08 3.62 -12.69
CA GLY A 72 28.39 3.85 -14.10
C GLY A 72 27.17 4.08 -15.00
N ILE A 73 25.98 4.31 -14.42
CA ILE A 73 24.75 4.55 -15.18
C ILE A 73 24.52 6.06 -15.31
N ASN A 74 24.59 6.56 -16.55
CA ASN A 74 24.40 7.97 -16.87
C ASN A 74 22.91 8.35 -16.91
N ALA A 75 22.42 8.98 -15.84
CA ALA A 75 21.02 9.40 -15.73
C ALA A 75 20.60 10.52 -16.72
N GLN A 76 21.56 11.16 -17.39
CA GLN A 76 21.32 12.19 -18.40
C GLN A 76 21.07 11.59 -19.79
N PHE A 77 21.22 10.27 -19.96
CA PHE A 77 20.79 9.62 -21.20
C PHE A 77 19.27 9.77 -21.37
N PRO A 78 18.74 10.21 -22.53
CA PRO A 78 17.37 10.71 -22.64
C PRO A 78 16.28 9.78 -22.10
N THR A 79 16.38 8.47 -22.37
CA THR A 79 15.38 7.50 -21.87
C THR A 79 15.47 7.30 -20.36
N ILE A 80 16.69 7.31 -19.81
CA ILE A 80 16.91 7.19 -18.36
C ILE A 80 16.44 8.46 -17.65
N GLN A 81 16.71 9.63 -18.24
CA GLN A 81 16.24 10.91 -17.70
C GLN A 81 14.71 10.95 -17.63
N GLN A 82 14.03 10.52 -18.70
CA GLN A 82 12.57 10.45 -18.73
C GLN A 82 12.00 9.50 -17.65
N ASP A 83 12.66 8.36 -17.44
CA ASP A 83 12.28 7.40 -16.40
C ASP A 83 12.50 7.96 -15.00
N LEU A 84 13.60 8.69 -14.80
CA LEU A 84 13.90 9.39 -13.55
C LEU A 84 12.83 10.44 -13.23
N ASP A 85 12.51 11.29 -14.20
CA ASP A 85 11.51 12.34 -14.06
C ASP A 85 10.14 11.76 -13.69
N THR A 86 9.72 10.72 -14.41
CA THR A 86 8.45 10.02 -14.15
C THR A 86 8.44 9.43 -12.74
N SER A 87 9.50 8.74 -12.34
CA SER A 87 9.55 8.04 -11.04
C SER A 87 9.60 9.00 -9.86
N VAL A 88 10.31 10.13 -10.00
CA VAL A 88 10.33 11.20 -8.99
C VAL A 88 8.96 11.87 -8.86
N ASP A 89 8.27 12.12 -9.97
CA ASP A 89 6.93 12.71 -9.94
C ASP A 89 5.89 11.77 -9.32
N GLU A 90 5.93 10.47 -9.63
CA GLU A 90 5.04 9.47 -9.03
C GLU A 90 5.35 9.25 -7.55
N LEU A 91 6.62 9.24 -7.14
CA LEU A 91 7.01 9.14 -5.73
C LEU A 91 6.51 10.37 -4.93
N ALA A 92 6.65 11.57 -5.48
CA ALA A 92 6.15 12.79 -4.86
C ALA A 92 4.61 12.78 -4.73
N PHE A 93 3.91 12.32 -5.77
CA PHE A 93 2.45 12.17 -5.73
C PHE A 93 2.01 11.11 -4.71
N SER A 94 2.72 9.98 -4.62
CA SER A 94 2.49 8.97 -3.60
C SER A 94 2.65 9.52 -2.18
N CYS A 95 3.66 10.36 -1.91
CA CYS A 95 3.82 11.04 -0.63
C CYS A 95 2.63 11.97 -0.30
N LEU A 96 2.09 12.65 -1.31
CA LEU A 96 0.88 13.46 -1.16
C LEU A 96 -0.37 12.60 -0.88
N GLN A 97 -0.56 11.51 -1.63
CA GLN A 97 -1.67 10.59 -1.40
C GLN A 97 -1.65 10.01 0.02
N LYS A 98 -0.45 9.64 0.51
CA LYS A 98 -0.26 9.24 1.91
C LYS A 98 -0.70 10.35 2.84
N ALA A 99 -0.19 11.57 2.68
CA ALA A 99 -0.50 12.73 3.53
C ALA A 99 -1.98 13.13 3.59
N ILE A 100 -2.74 12.87 2.52
CA ILE A 100 -4.19 13.12 2.47
C ILE A 100 -4.97 12.20 3.42
N ASN A 101 -4.53 10.95 3.58
CA ASN A 101 -5.25 9.92 4.35
C ASN A 101 -4.44 9.43 5.57
N VAL A 102 -4.05 10.36 6.46
CA VAL A 102 -3.22 10.07 7.65
C VAL A 102 -3.94 10.26 8.99
N GLY A 103 -5.15 10.81 9.00
CA GLY A 103 -5.87 11.14 10.23
C GLY A 103 -6.53 9.91 10.84
N PRO A 104 -6.07 9.35 11.98
CA PRO A 104 -6.67 8.14 12.55
C PRO A 104 -8.08 8.37 13.12
N LEU A 105 -8.53 9.62 13.26
CA LEU A 105 -9.89 10.00 13.66
C LEU A 105 -10.83 10.25 12.47
N HIS A 106 -10.29 10.27 11.25
CA HIS A 106 -11.03 10.38 9.99
C HIS A 106 -10.54 9.32 8.99
N PRO A 107 -10.54 8.03 9.36
CA PRO A 107 -10.01 7.00 8.50
C PRO A 107 -10.86 6.86 7.24
N MET A 108 -10.20 6.73 6.10
CA MET A 108 -10.83 6.37 4.83
C MET A 108 -10.07 5.21 4.20
N VAL A 109 -10.74 4.44 3.36
CA VAL A 109 -10.09 3.46 2.49
C VAL A 109 -9.66 4.20 1.23
N TYR A 110 -8.34 4.36 1.02
CA TYR A 110 -7.81 5.10 -0.13
C TYR A 110 -6.90 4.24 -0.99
N SER A 111 -7.23 4.07 -2.27
CA SER A 111 -6.38 3.38 -3.23
C SER A 111 -5.21 4.25 -3.69
N VAL A 112 -4.03 3.67 -3.59
CA VAL A 112 -2.73 4.32 -3.82
C VAL A 112 -1.84 3.40 -4.68
N LEU A 113 -0.65 3.85 -5.08
CA LEU A 113 0.28 3.07 -5.94
C LEU A 113 -0.32 2.71 -7.31
N ASN A 114 -1.32 3.47 -7.76
CA ASN A 114 -1.93 3.25 -9.06
C ASN A 114 -1.04 3.84 -10.17
N PRO A 115 -0.99 3.22 -11.37
CA PRO A 115 -0.49 3.91 -12.55
C PRO A 115 -1.39 5.12 -12.89
N PRO A 116 -0.91 6.05 -13.73
CA PRO A 116 -1.73 7.15 -14.22
C PRO A 116 -3.04 6.64 -14.82
N ARG A 117 -4.17 7.29 -14.49
CA ARG A 117 -5.50 6.88 -14.93
C ARG A 117 -6.47 8.06 -15.10
N PRO A 118 -7.46 7.96 -15.99
CA PRO A 118 -8.48 9.01 -16.12
C PRO A 118 -9.38 9.05 -14.88
N SER A 119 -9.73 10.25 -14.42
CA SER A 119 -10.86 10.46 -13.52
C SER A 119 -12.15 10.19 -14.28
N LYS A 120 -13.05 9.37 -13.71
CA LYS A 120 -14.35 9.09 -14.33
C LYS A 120 -15.36 10.23 -14.19
N GLN A 121 -15.18 11.12 -13.22
CA GLN A 121 -16.13 12.19 -12.93
C GLN A 121 -15.68 13.54 -13.48
N ASP A 122 -14.39 13.84 -13.35
CA ASP A 122 -13.90 15.22 -13.51
C ASP A 122 -13.10 15.43 -14.81
N GLY A 123 -12.92 14.38 -15.61
CA GLY A 123 -12.26 14.45 -16.93
C GLY A 123 -10.76 14.76 -16.92
N PHE A 124 -10.13 14.91 -15.75
CA PHE A 124 -8.68 15.08 -15.64
C PHE A 124 -7.95 13.73 -15.51
N MET A 125 -6.65 13.72 -15.80
CA MET A 125 -5.77 12.58 -15.55
C MET A 125 -5.24 12.61 -14.11
N ILE A 126 -5.51 11.56 -13.36
CA ILE A 126 -4.92 11.34 -12.04
C ILE A 126 -3.46 10.90 -12.26
N PRO A 127 -2.47 11.62 -11.69
CA PRO A 127 -1.07 11.21 -11.79
C PRO A 127 -0.83 9.80 -11.24
N GLY A 128 0.21 9.15 -11.72
CA GLY A 128 0.67 7.90 -11.14
C GLY A 128 1.23 8.13 -9.74
N GLY A 129 1.10 7.12 -8.88
CA GLY A 129 1.63 7.12 -7.53
C GLY A 129 2.49 5.89 -7.24
N ARG A 130 3.05 5.25 -8.26
CA ARG A 130 3.89 4.04 -8.11
C ARG A 130 5.26 4.41 -7.59
N TYR A 131 5.85 3.48 -6.83
CA TYR A 131 7.20 3.58 -6.29
C TYR A 131 7.59 2.23 -5.70
N ALA A 132 8.88 2.07 -5.41
CA ALA A 132 9.42 0.96 -4.62
C ALA A 132 9.08 -0.44 -5.15
N ASN A 133 9.22 -0.62 -6.47
CA ASN A 133 8.95 -1.88 -7.13
C ASN A 133 7.51 -2.31 -6.86
N ASP A 134 6.56 -1.46 -7.27
CA ASP A 134 5.13 -1.70 -7.11
C ASP A 134 4.72 -3.05 -7.73
N HIS A 135 3.79 -3.75 -7.12
CA HIS A 135 3.34 -5.03 -7.62
C HIS A 135 2.18 -4.81 -8.59
N PRO A 136 2.35 -5.08 -9.91
CA PRO A 136 1.37 -4.68 -10.92
C PRO A 136 0.01 -5.37 -10.80
N GLU A 137 -0.06 -6.53 -10.15
CA GLU A 137 -1.33 -7.22 -9.88
C GLU A 137 -1.96 -6.87 -8.52
N GLN A 138 -1.35 -5.98 -7.72
CA GLN A 138 -1.90 -5.60 -6.42
C GLN A 138 -2.69 -4.31 -6.50
N ILE A 139 -3.91 -4.37 -5.98
CA ILE A 139 -4.67 -3.18 -5.63
C ILE A 139 -4.31 -2.80 -4.19
N TYR A 140 -3.52 -1.74 -4.07
CA TYR A 140 -3.09 -1.18 -2.80
C TYR A 140 -4.10 -0.18 -2.26
N ARG A 141 -4.42 -0.30 -0.98
CA ARG A 141 -5.24 0.67 -0.24
C ARG A 141 -4.65 0.96 1.12
N THR A 142 -4.83 2.17 1.63
CA THR A 142 -4.42 2.55 2.98
C THR A 142 -5.62 2.92 3.86
N ILE A 143 -5.46 2.66 5.15
CA ILE A 143 -6.34 3.15 6.22
C ILE A 143 -5.44 3.67 7.36
N PRO A 144 -5.53 4.92 7.81
CA PRO A 144 -4.80 5.37 8.98
C PRO A 144 -5.40 4.76 10.25
N VAL A 145 -4.55 4.31 11.18
CA VAL A 145 -4.99 3.72 12.46
C VAL A 145 -4.13 4.21 13.61
N ASN A 146 -4.67 4.12 14.82
CA ASN A 146 -3.93 4.32 16.06
C ASN A 146 -4.46 3.38 17.14
N ALA A 147 -3.57 2.79 17.94
CA ALA A 147 -3.95 1.85 19.01
C ALA A 147 -4.84 2.46 20.11
N LYS A 148 -4.98 3.79 20.17
CA LYS A 148 -5.90 4.48 21.10
C LYS A 148 -7.37 4.38 20.70
N TYR A 149 -7.67 3.95 19.48
CA TYR A 149 -9.02 3.94 18.94
C TYR A 149 -9.42 2.55 18.44
N ASP A 150 -10.73 2.39 18.33
CA ASP A 150 -11.41 1.19 17.89
C ASP A 150 -12.04 1.46 16.53
N TYR A 151 -11.86 0.52 15.61
CA TYR A 151 -12.33 0.64 14.24
C TYR A 151 -13.10 -0.60 13.83
N VAL A 152 -13.97 -0.41 12.84
CA VAL A 152 -14.64 -1.49 12.12
C VAL A 152 -14.45 -1.27 10.63
N ILE A 153 -13.88 -2.26 9.96
CA ILE A 153 -13.89 -2.35 8.49
C ILE A 153 -15.05 -3.25 8.09
N ARG A 154 -15.95 -2.72 7.27
CA ARG A 154 -17.03 -3.49 6.65
C ARG A 154 -16.69 -3.67 5.19
N GLY A 155 -16.89 -4.86 4.66
CA GLY A 155 -16.59 -5.11 3.27
C GLY A 155 -17.49 -6.14 2.63
N LYS A 156 -17.35 -6.24 1.31
CA LYS A 156 -18.09 -7.17 0.47
C LYS A 156 -17.18 -7.74 -0.60
N ARG A 157 -17.05 -9.06 -0.61
CA ARG A 157 -16.45 -9.83 -1.68
C ARG A 157 -17.48 -10.04 -2.78
N THR A 158 -17.09 -9.74 -4.00
CA THR A 158 -17.84 -10.05 -5.21
C THR A 158 -16.97 -10.95 -6.11
N GLY A 159 -17.56 -11.54 -7.16
CA GLY A 159 -16.83 -12.38 -8.11
C GLY A 159 -16.04 -13.53 -7.44
N GLY A 160 -14.88 -13.87 -8.00
CA GLY A 160 -13.94 -14.81 -7.39
C GLY A 160 -13.18 -14.26 -6.18
N GLY A 161 -13.29 -12.96 -5.89
CA GLY A 161 -12.47 -12.27 -4.89
C GLY A 161 -10.99 -12.19 -5.26
N PRO A 162 -10.14 -11.66 -4.38
CA PRO A 162 -8.69 -11.61 -4.59
C PRO A 162 -8.05 -13.00 -4.48
N GLN A 163 -7.03 -13.28 -5.29
CA GLN A 163 -6.23 -14.51 -5.21
C GLN A 163 -5.53 -14.64 -3.84
N ASP A 164 -4.92 -13.55 -3.38
CA ASP A 164 -4.22 -13.45 -2.11
C ASP A 164 -4.26 -11.99 -1.62
N GLY A 165 -3.78 -11.77 -0.40
CA GLY A 165 -3.60 -10.44 0.15
C GLY A 165 -3.75 -10.39 1.66
N GLY A 166 -4.10 -9.21 2.15
CA GLY A 166 -4.37 -9.01 3.56
C GLY A 166 -4.19 -7.56 4.00
N PHE A 167 -4.20 -7.41 5.32
CA PHE A 167 -4.10 -6.15 6.05
C PHE A 167 -2.76 -6.15 6.78
N THR A 168 -1.82 -5.34 6.34
CA THR A 168 -0.51 -5.19 6.97
C THR A 168 -0.47 -3.90 7.78
N LEU A 169 -0.23 -3.99 9.09
CA LEU A 169 -0.05 -2.82 9.94
C LEU A 169 1.39 -2.34 9.80
N ILE A 170 1.57 -1.07 9.43
CA ILE A 170 2.86 -0.43 9.22
C ILE A 170 3.08 0.67 10.25
N ASN A 171 4.33 0.87 10.68
CA ASN A 171 4.69 1.92 11.65
C ASN A 171 5.30 3.18 11.01
N ASN A 172 5.50 3.18 9.69
CA ASN A 172 6.07 4.30 8.95
C ASN A 172 5.56 4.30 7.50
N HIS A 173 5.24 5.47 6.93
CA HIS A 173 4.67 5.57 5.57
C HIS A 173 5.71 5.48 4.44
N THR A 174 6.99 5.66 4.75
CA THR A 174 8.12 5.55 3.83
C THR A 174 8.62 4.11 3.83
N ALA A 175 9.24 3.67 4.93
CA ALA A 175 9.82 2.34 5.06
C ALA A 175 8.78 1.22 5.12
N GLN A 176 7.55 1.51 5.59
CA GLN A 176 6.43 0.56 5.64
C GLN A 176 6.75 -0.74 6.39
N SER A 177 7.62 -0.68 7.40
CA SER A 177 7.93 -1.85 8.23
C SER A 177 6.67 -2.42 8.87
N SER A 178 6.41 -3.72 8.65
CA SER A 178 5.28 -4.44 9.23
C SER A 178 5.49 -4.63 10.72
N VAL A 179 4.47 -4.23 11.47
CA VAL A 179 4.35 -4.47 12.91
C VAL A 179 3.20 -5.40 13.26
N GLY A 180 2.35 -5.72 12.28
CA GLY A 180 1.30 -6.72 12.38
C GLY A 180 0.76 -7.11 11.00
N ALA A 181 0.09 -8.25 10.90
CA ALA A 181 -0.52 -8.68 9.65
C ALA A 181 -1.75 -9.57 9.90
N PHE A 182 -2.80 -9.34 9.12
CA PHE A 182 -3.97 -10.20 9.02
C PHE A 182 -4.14 -10.65 7.57
N PRO A 183 -3.77 -11.90 7.22
CA PRO A 183 -3.84 -12.37 5.84
C PRO A 183 -5.29 -12.64 5.43
N LEU A 184 -5.62 -12.38 4.16
CA LEU A 184 -6.99 -12.46 3.65
C LEU A 184 -7.59 -13.87 3.76
N ARG A 185 -6.76 -14.91 3.66
CA ARG A 185 -7.18 -16.32 3.86
C ARG A 185 -7.73 -16.63 5.27
N LYS A 186 -7.47 -15.78 6.26
CA LYS A 186 -8.05 -15.91 7.61
C LYS A 186 -9.37 -15.14 7.75
N LEU A 187 -9.72 -14.29 6.80
CA LEU A 187 -10.95 -13.52 6.82
C LEU A 187 -12.14 -14.45 6.59
N VAL A 188 -13.01 -14.54 7.59
CA VAL A 188 -14.30 -15.22 7.45
C VAL A 188 -15.25 -14.30 6.72
N VAL A 189 -15.68 -14.74 5.54
CA VAL A 189 -16.63 -14.05 4.67
C VAL A 189 -17.95 -14.81 4.70
N ASN A 190 -19.05 -14.08 4.90
CA ASN A 190 -20.39 -14.64 4.92
C ASN A 190 -20.79 -15.18 3.53
N THR A 191 -21.81 -16.03 3.49
CA THR A 191 -22.32 -16.61 2.24
C THR A 191 -22.78 -15.57 1.21
N ASP A 192 -23.21 -14.38 1.68
CA ASP A 192 -23.60 -13.25 0.82
C ASP A 192 -22.42 -12.35 0.38
N GLY A 193 -21.19 -12.77 0.70
CA GLY A 193 -19.94 -12.06 0.41
C GLY A 193 -19.58 -10.99 1.43
N THR A 194 -20.42 -10.70 2.43
CA THR A 194 -20.12 -9.64 3.41
C THR A 194 -19.11 -10.08 4.46
N PHE A 195 -18.37 -9.13 5.03
CA PHE A 195 -17.53 -9.37 6.20
C PHE A 195 -17.43 -8.12 7.07
N VAL A 196 -17.13 -8.35 8.35
CA VAL A 196 -16.81 -7.32 9.33
C VAL A 196 -15.48 -7.68 9.99
N LEU A 197 -14.53 -6.76 9.97
CA LEU A 197 -13.21 -6.87 10.60
C LEU A 197 -13.10 -5.81 11.69
N THR A 198 -12.88 -6.24 12.92
CA THR A 198 -12.72 -5.34 14.08
C THR A 198 -11.24 -5.07 14.34
N LEU A 199 -10.91 -3.84 14.73
CA LEU A 199 -9.54 -3.44 14.99
C LEU A 199 -9.45 -2.58 16.25
N ASN A 200 -8.61 -2.99 17.21
CA ASN A 200 -8.30 -2.21 18.42
C ASN A 200 -6.99 -2.73 19.03
N ALA A 201 -6.52 -2.17 20.15
CA ALA A 201 -5.26 -2.61 20.79
C ALA A 201 -5.34 -3.97 21.53
N THR A 202 -6.52 -4.56 21.68
CA THR A 202 -6.72 -5.75 22.51
C THR A 202 -6.53 -7.01 21.68
N ASN A 203 -5.73 -7.96 22.16
CA ASN A 203 -5.64 -9.25 21.48
C ASN A 203 -6.95 -10.04 21.63
N SER A 204 -7.39 -10.67 20.55
CA SER A 204 -8.59 -11.53 20.52
C SER A 204 -8.36 -12.73 19.61
N THR A 205 -9.04 -13.84 19.93
CA THR A 205 -9.10 -15.04 19.09
C THR A 205 -10.29 -15.04 18.14
N ALA A 206 -11.10 -13.98 18.13
CA ALA A 206 -12.23 -13.84 17.22
C ALA A 206 -11.75 -13.90 15.75
N PRO A 207 -12.49 -14.59 14.86
CA PRO A 207 -12.04 -14.93 13.51
C PRO A 207 -11.70 -13.70 12.64
N ASN A 208 -12.42 -12.59 12.83
CA ASN A 208 -12.18 -11.33 12.13
C ASN A 208 -11.82 -10.21 13.11
N HIS A 209 -10.67 -10.37 13.77
CA HIS A 209 -10.12 -9.36 14.65
C HIS A 209 -8.64 -9.11 14.38
N VAL A 210 -8.24 -7.83 14.42
CA VAL A 210 -6.86 -7.37 14.24
C VAL A 210 -6.46 -6.52 15.44
N SER A 211 -5.47 -6.99 16.20
CA SER A 211 -4.84 -6.19 17.24
C SER A 211 -3.94 -5.13 16.60
N ILE A 212 -4.06 -3.87 17.03
CA ILE A 212 -3.29 -2.72 16.57
C ILE A 212 -2.09 -2.52 17.50
N PRO A 213 -0.84 -2.78 17.06
CA PRO A 213 0.35 -2.45 17.83
C PRO A 213 0.44 -0.94 18.13
N SER A 214 1.04 -0.59 19.26
CA SER A 214 1.12 0.81 19.73
C SER A 214 1.84 1.75 18.76
N ASP A 215 2.75 1.22 17.94
CA ASP A 215 3.52 1.98 16.95
C ASP A 215 2.93 1.92 15.53
N ALA A 216 1.81 1.23 15.31
CA ALA A 216 1.15 1.22 14.00
C ALA A 216 0.53 2.60 13.69
N VAL A 217 0.77 3.07 12.46
CA VAL A 217 0.25 4.36 11.95
C VAL A 217 -0.76 4.18 10.83
N SER A 218 -0.71 3.03 10.12
CA SER A 218 -1.61 2.74 9.02
C SER A 218 -1.70 1.24 8.75
N ILE A 219 -2.77 0.83 8.09
CA ILE A 219 -2.93 -0.46 7.46
C ILE A 219 -2.68 -0.28 5.97
N MET A 220 -1.75 -1.05 5.42
CA MET A 220 -1.59 -1.27 4.00
C MET A 220 -2.36 -2.54 3.61
N ILE A 221 -3.41 -2.36 2.82
CA ILE A 221 -4.24 -3.44 2.30
C ILE A 221 -3.74 -3.79 0.90
N ARG A 222 -3.56 -5.09 0.67
CA ARG A 222 -3.20 -5.64 -0.65
C ARG A 222 -4.28 -6.62 -1.07
N ASN A 223 -4.80 -6.46 -2.28
CA ASN A 223 -5.59 -7.48 -2.97
C ASN A 223 -4.85 -7.83 -4.26
N THR A 224 -4.32 -9.05 -4.33
CA THR A 224 -3.63 -9.58 -5.52
C THR A 224 -4.67 -10.13 -6.48
N ILE A 225 -4.65 -9.65 -7.73
CA ILE A 225 -5.55 -10.04 -8.81
C ILE A 225 -4.72 -10.70 -9.92
N ALA A 226 -4.53 -12.02 -9.84
CA ALA A 226 -3.77 -12.79 -10.81
C ALA A 226 -4.58 -13.08 -12.08
N ASP A 227 -5.90 -13.25 -11.97
CA ASP A 227 -6.80 -13.40 -13.11
C ASP A 227 -7.86 -12.29 -13.11
N TRP A 228 -7.56 -11.19 -13.81
CA TRP A 228 -8.44 -10.03 -13.95
C TRP A 228 -9.78 -10.31 -14.65
N LYS A 229 -9.99 -11.50 -15.23
CA LYS A 229 -11.28 -11.88 -15.84
C LYS A 229 -12.27 -12.45 -14.83
N THR A 230 -11.79 -13.07 -13.75
CA THR A 230 -12.61 -13.81 -12.80
C THR A 230 -12.51 -13.28 -11.37
N GLN A 231 -11.38 -12.64 -11.04
CA GLN A 231 -11.07 -12.12 -9.72
C GLN A 231 -11.41 -10.64 -9.62
N THR A 232 -11.81 -10.23 -8.42
CA THR A 232 -12.14 -8.83 -8.15
C THR A 232 -11.63 -8.42 -6.76
N PRO A 233 -11.20 -7.17 -6.58
CA PRO A 233 -10.90 -6.64 -5.25
C PRO A 233 -12.14 -6.67 -4.34
N ASP A 234 -11.93 -6.87 -3.04
CA ASP A 234 -12.98 -6.72 -2.04
C ASP A 234 -13.37 -5.23 -1.92
N TYR A 235 -14.66 -4.90 -1.86
CA TYR A 235 -15.12 -3.57 -1.46
C TYR A 235 -14.95 -3.40 0.05
N MET A 236 -14.54 -2.20 0.51
CA MET A 236 -14.32 -1.91 1.93
C MET A 236 -14.64 -0.46 2.28
N GLU A 237 -15.22 -0.29 3.46
CA GLU A 237 -15.35 0.99 4.18
C GLU A 237 -14.85 0.83 5.61
N VAL A 238 -14.40 1.92 6.21
CA VAL A 238 -13.89 1.95 7.57
C VAL A 238 -14.63 2.99 8.39
N GLU A 239 -14.93 2.64 9.63
CA GLU A 239 -15.57 3.49 10.61
C GLU A 239 -14.75 3.46 11.90
N ILE A 240 -14.58 4.62 12.53
CA ILE A 240 -14.12 4.72 13.91
C ILE A 240 -15.32 4.56 14.84
N VAL A 241 -15.22 3.65 15.81
CA VAL A 241 -16.33 3.31 16.72
C VAL A 241 -16.01 3.65 18.18
N THR A 242 -14.85 4.27 18.45
CA THR A 242 -14.55 4.83 19.77
C THR A 242 -15.55 5.94 20.13
N PRO A 243 -16.22 5.88 21.29
CA PRO A 243 -17.17 6.91 21.68
C PRO A 243 -16.50 8.26 21.98
N GLY A 244 -17.16 9.35 21.57
CA GLY A 244 -16.82 10.72 22.00
C GLY A 244 -15.53 11.30 21.42
N VAL A 245 -14.92 10.67 20.42
CA VAL A 245 -13.71 11.19 19.77
C VAL A 245 -14.05 11.98 18.51
N SER A 246 -13.34 13.08 18.30
CA SER A 246 -13.40 13.90 17.10
C SER A 246 -12.11 14.71 16.97
N ALA A 247 -11.77 15.07 15.75
CA ALA A 247 -10.68 15.99 15.45
C ALA A 247 -11.11 16.92 14.30
N PRO A 248 -10.51 18.11 14.17
CA PRO A 248 -10.66 18.89 12.97
C PRO A 248 -10.10 18.14 11.76
N SER A 249 -10.73 18.31 10.60
CA SER A 249 -10.17 17.85 9.33
C SER A 249 -8.83 18.54 9.06
N ALA A 250 -7.91 17.84 8.40
CA ALA A 250 -6.63 18.42 8.02
C ALA A 250 -6.83 19.57 7.03
N THR A 251 -6.08 20.67 7.20
CA THR A 251 -6.05 21.75 6.23
C THR A 251 -5.19 21.36 5.03
N GLU A 252 -5.45 21.96 3.87
CA GLU A 252 -4.64 21.75 2.66
C GLU A 252 -3.16 22.06 2.90
N GLU A 253 -2.86 23.12 3.65
CA GLU A 253 -1.50 23.48 4.06
C GLU A 253 -0.84 22.38 4.92
N SER A 254 -1.57 21.85 5.91
CA SER A 254 -1.07 20.76 6.76
C SER A 254 -0.77 19.50 5.94
N ILE A 255 -1.64 19.17 4.99
CA ILE A 255 -1.45 18.03 4.07
C ILE A 255 -0.18 18.25 3.23
N VAL A 256 0.00 19.42 2.61
CA VAL A 256 1.18 19.73 1.80
C VAL A 256 2.46 19.69 2.63
N ASN A 257 2.46 20.26 3.84
CA ASN A 257 3.62 20.22 4.73
C ASN A 257 3.99 18.79 5.15
N LYS A 258 3.01 17.95 5.41
CA LYS A 258 3.25 16.53 5.72
C LYS A 258 3.73 15.74 4.50
N ALA A 259 3.20 16.02 3.31
CA ALA A 259 3.66 15.43 2.06
C ALA A 259 5.13 15.77 1.78
N ARG A 260 5.56 17.01 2.06
CA ARG A 260 6.98 17.42 1.99
C ARG A 260 7.84 16.60 2.94
N GLY A 261 7.41 16.46 4.20
CA GLY A 261 8.12 15.64 5.18
C GLY A 261 8.29 14.18 4.76
N TYR A 262 7.22 13.54 4.27
CA TYR A 262 7.29 12.17 3.73
C TYR A 262 8.22 12.08 2.52
N PHE A 263 8.19 13.08 1.63
CA PHE A 263 9.04 13.05 0.45
C PHE A 263 10.51 13.27 0.79
N SER A 264 10.83 14.17 1.73
CA SER A 264 12.19 14.33 2.26
C SER A 264 12.74 13.04 2.87
N GLU A 265 11.92 12.28 3.60
CA GLU A 265 12.30 10.97 4.15
C GLU A 265 12.47 9.92 3.03
N ALA A 266 11.58 9.95 2.04
CA ALA A 266 11.54 9.00 0.93
C ALA A 266 12.76 9.08 0.00
N ILE A 267 13.31 10.27 -0.24
CA ILE A 267 14.43 10.46 -1.18
C ILE A 267 15.64 9.57 -0.84
N PRO A 268 16.28 9.69 0.34
CA PRO A 268 17.43 8.85 0.67
C PRO A 268 17.02 7.38 0.83
N PHE A 269 15.81 7.11 1.32
CA PHE A 269 15.33 5.74 1.48
C PHE A 269 15.20 4.99 0.15
N TYR A 270 14.67 5.62 -0.90
CA TYR A 270 14.50 4.94 -2.17
C TYR A 270 15.73 5.04 -3.08
N ALA A 271 16.43 6.18 -3.07
CA ALA A 271 17.62 6.36 -3.88
C ALA A 271 18.80 5.56 -3.33
N ASP A 272 19.23 5.84 -2.10
CA ASP A 272 20.41 5.20 -1.52
C ASP A 272 20.13 3.78 -1.06
N PHE A 273 19.01 3.68 -0.34
CA PHE A 273 18.42 2.45 0.16
C PHE A 273 18.21 1.40 -0.93
N LEU A 274 17.03 1.54 -1.53
CA LEU A 274 16.40 0.50 -2.33
C LEU A 274 17.08 0.37 -3.70
N LEU A 275 17.31 1.49 -4.37
CA LEU A 275 17.98 1.47 -5.67
C LEU A 275 19.47 1.17 -5.51
N GLY A 276 20.20 1.97 -4.74
CA GLY A 276 21.64 1.82 -4.56
C GLY A 276 22.00 0.49 -3.90
N ASN A 277 21.75 0.38 -2.59
CA ASN A 277 22.27 -0.70 -1.77
C ASN A 277 21.57 -2.05 -2.02
N GLN A 278 20.26 -2.09 -2.26
CA GLN A 278 19.55 -3.36 -2.46
C GLN A 278 19.53 -3.84 -3.90
N THR A 279 19.54 -2.94 -4.89
CA THR A 279 19.35 -3.32 -6.29
C THR A 279 20.66 -3.27 -7.06
N LEU A 280 21.30 -2.10 -7.16
CA LEU A 280 22.45 -1.87 -8.05
C LEU A 280 23.76 -2.49 -7.56
N THR A 281 23.87 -2.84 -6.28
CA THR A 281 25.00 -3.63 -5.75
C THR A 281 25.05 -5.06 -6.29
N ASN A 282 23.92 -5.60 -6.73
CA ASN A 282 23.87 -6.93 -7.32
C ASN A 282 24.47 -6.92 -8.74
N PRO A 283 24.98 -8.06 -9.24
CA PRO A 283 25.53 -8.13 -10.60
C PRO A 283 24.45 -7.86 -11.66
N VAL A 284 24.81 -7.10 -12.70
CA VAL A 284 23.94 -6.83 -13.86
C VAL A 284 23.59 -8.13 -14.59
N ASN A 285 22.36 -8.25 -15.08
CA ASN A 285 21.86 -9.42 -15.82
C ASN A 285 21.87 -10.74 -15.02
N VAL A 286 21.91 -10.66 -13.69
CA VAL A 286 21.83 -11.82 -12.78
C VAL A 286 20.61 -11.66 -11.88
N ILE A 287 19.70 -12.62 -11.93
CA ILE A 287 18.60 -12.72 -10.95
C ILE A 287 19.15 -13.36 -9.68
N VAL A 288 19.28 -12.59 -8.61
CA VAL A 288 19.72 -13.11 -7.32
C VAL A 288 18.61 -13.93 -6.68
N GLN A 289 18.98 -14.89 -5.83
CA GLN A 289 17.99 -15.74 -5.16
C GLN A 289 17.13 -14.89 -4.21
N PRO A 290 15.80 -15.15 -4.15
CA PRO A 290 14.93 -14.45 -3.21
C PRO A 290 15.38 -14.67 -1.77
N THR A 291 15.42 -13.60 -0.99
CA THR A 291 15.73 -13.66 0.45
C THR A 291 14.61 -13.04 1.26
N VAL A 292 14.48 -13.47 2.52
CA VAL A 292 13.66 -12.73 3.49
C VAL A 292 14.40 -11.42 3.75
N SER A 293 13.82 -10.28 3.35
CA SER A 293 14.44 -8.99 3.65
C SER A 293 14.44 -8.79 5.16
N THR A 294 15.63 -8.86 5.77
CA THR A 294 15.84 -8.51 7.18
C THR A 294 15.89 -7.00 7.37
N ALA A 295 16.19 -6.27 6.30
CA ALA A 295 16.37 -4.83 6.32
C ALA A 295 15.06 -4.05 6.19
N PHE A 296 14.07 -4.59 5.45
CA PHE A 296 12.71 -4.04 5.39
C PHE A 296 11.67 -5.10 5.68
N ARG A 297 10.99 -4.96 6.82
CA ARG A 297 9.88 -5.83 7.23
C ARG A 297 8.59 -5.54 6.44
N THR A 298 8.64 -5.09 5.20
CA THR A 298 7.47 -4.52 4.49
C THR A 298 6.33 -5.50 4.28
N VAL A 299 6.63 -6.77 4.02
CA VAL A 299 5.64 -7.86 4.03
C VAL A 299 6.30 -9.13 4.57
N ILE A 300 6.04 -9.46 5.84
CA ILE A 300 6.67 -10.59 6.55
C ILE A 300 6.32 -11.98 5.99
N THR A 301 5.36 -12.07 5.07
CA THR A 301 4.94 -13.32 4.41
C THR A 301 5.58 -13.51 3.04
N GLN A 302 6.47 -12.61 2.60
CA GLN A 302 7.07 -12.62 1.27
C GLN A 302 8.60 -12.71 1.37
N VAL A 303 9.19 -13.27 0.31
CA VAL A 303 10.62 -13.18 0.00
C VAL A 303 10.76 -12.43 -1.30
N SER A 304 11.83 -11.64 -1.42
CA SER A 304 12.02 -10.76 -2.59
C SER A 304 13.42 -10.93 -3.15
N SER A 305 13.52 -10.72 -4.46
CA SER A 305 14.79 -10.59 -5.17
C SER A 305 14.85 -9.21 -5.80
N PHE A 306 15.93 -8.49 -5.53
CA PHE A 306 16.21 -7.18 -6.13
C PHE A 306 17.36 -7.38 -7.11
N SER A 307 17.09 -7.21 -8.40
CA SER A 307 18.07 -7.41 -9.47
C SER A 307 17.85 -6.38 -10.56
N HIS A 308 18.86 -6.18 -11.40
CA HIS A 308 18.79 -5.26 -12.52
C HIS A 308 19.40 -5.88 -13.78
N TYR A 309 19.04 -5.31 -14.92
CA TYR A 309 19.46 -5.77 -16.22
C TYR A 309 19.83 -4.60 -17.13
N ASN A 310 20.70 -4.87 -18.09
CA ASN A 310 21.06 -3.98 -19.17
C ASN A 310 21.19 -4.83 -20.44
N LEU A 311 20.22 -4.70 -21.34
CA LEU A 311 20.08 -5.50 -22.55
C LEU A 311 19.92 -4.56 -23.76
N SER A 312 20.60 -4.87 -24.85
CA SER A 312 20.35 -4.26 -26.15
C SER A 312 19.05 -4.78 -26.78
N SER A 313 18.63 -4.18 -27.89
CA SER A 313 17.43 -4.60 -28.63
C SER A 313 17.53 -6.00 -29.25
N THR A 314 18.73 -6.59 -29.27
CA THR A 314 19.00 -7.94 -29.82
C THR A 314 19.27 -8.97 -28.74
N GLU A 315 19.25 -8.59 -27.47
CA GLU A 315 19.52 -9.48 -26.34
C GLU A 315 18.23 -9.84 -25.60
N ALA A 316 18.22 -11.01 -24.97
CA ALA A 316 17.17 -11.46 -24.08
C ALA A 316 17.77 -12.05 -22.82
N LEU A 317 17.15 -11.78 -21.67
CA LEU A 317 17.49 -12.44 -20.41
C LEU A 317 16.59 -13.66 -20.24
N VAL A 318 17.19 -14.85 -20.26
CA VAL A 318 16.47 -16.12 -20.05
C VAL A 318 16.47 -16.44 -18.57
N ILE A 319 15.29 -16.46 -17.96
CA ILE A 319 15.10 -16.71 -16.53
C ILE A 319 14.42 -18.07 -16.37
N THR A 320 15.04 -18.96 -15.61
CA THR A 320 14.44 -20.25 -15.24
C THR A 320 13.95 -20.15 -13.81
N VAL A 321 12.63 -20.33 -13.63
CA VAL A 321 11.99 -20.32 -12.32
C VAL A 321 11.64 -21.75 -11.94
N GLN A 322 12.13 -22.19 -10.78
CA GLN A 322 11.65 -23.40 -10.13
C GLN A 322 10.68 -22.95 -9.02
N PRO A 323 9.36 -23.14 -9.17
CA PRO A 323 8.41 -22.74 -8.14
C PRO A 323 8.72 -23.43 -6.81
N GLY A 324 8.79 -22.63 -5.75
CA GLY A 324 8.88 -23.12 -4.38
C GLY A 324 7.49 -23.45 -3.80
N PRO A 325 7.38 -23.63 -2.47
CA PRO A 325 6.10 -23.93 -1.82
C PRO A 325 5.17 -22.72 -1.68
N SER A 326 5.49 -21.58 -2.31
CA SER A 326 4.64 -20.39 -2.22
C SER A 326 3.32 -20.63 -2.92
N THR A 327 2.23 -20.08 -2.36
CA THR A 327 0.89 -20.14 -2.97
C THR A 327 0.75 -19.24 -4.19
N TYR A 328 1.74 -18.36 -4.41
CA TYR A 328 1.78 -17.36 -5.45
C TYR A 328 3.22 -16.89 -5.66
N TRP A 329 3.61 -16.58 -6.90
CA TRP A 329 4.85 -15.85 -7.20
C TRP A 329 4.64 -14.89 -8.37
N ILE A 330 5.48 -13.85 -8.44
CA ILE A 330 5.53 -12.92 -9.56
C ILE A 330 6.97 -12.57 -9.92
N LEU A 331 7.18 -12.32 -11.21
CA LEU A 331 8.39 -11.78 -11.79
C LEU A 331 8.03 -10.53 -12.62
N PRO A 332 7.96 -9.35 -11.99
CA PRO A 332 7.72 -8.08 -12.66
C PRO A 332 9.02 -7.48 -13.19
N SER A 333 8.94 -6.81 -14.34
CA SER A 333 9.99 -5.94 -14.87
C SER A 333 9.70 -4.49 -14.50
N TYR A 334 10.75 -3.77 -14.12
CA TYR A 334 10.67 -2.38 -13.71
C TYR A 334 11.55 -1.50 -14.59
N ARG A 335 11.16 -0.23 -14.70
CA ARG A 335 12.09 0.83 -15.11
C ARG A 335 13.16 1.00 -14.05
N LEU A 336 14.30 1.59 -14.42
CA LEU A 336 15.48 1.70 -13.56
C LEU A 336 15.18 2.24 -12.15
N PHE A 337 14.26 3.19 -12.05
CA PHE A 337 13.92 3.87 -10.79
C PHE A 337 12.72 3.25 -10.05
N GLY A 338 12.44 1.97 -10.30
CA GLY A 338 11.59 1.14 -9.42
C GLY A 338 10.09 1.38 -9.57
N ILE A 339 9.63 1.76 -10.76
CA ILE A 339 8.19 1.75 -11.11
C ILE A 339 7.94 0.77 -12.27
N SER A 340 6.79 0.10 -12.23
CA SER A 340 6.39 -0.80 -13.31
C SER A 340 6.20 -0.02 -14.62
N ASP A 341 6.29 -0.71 -15.76
CA ASP A 341 5.67 -0.16 -16.97
C ASP A 341 4.16 -0.07 -16.82
N ASN A 342 3.50 0.72 -17.66
CA ASN A 342 2.05 0.87 -17.63
C ASN A 342 1.38 -0.48 -18.00
N PRO A 343 0.71 -1.16 -17.05
CA PRO A 343 0.13 -2.48 -17.30
C PRO A 343 -1.05 -2.43 -18.29
N TRP A 344 -1.64 -1.25 -18.53
CA TRP A 344 -2.70 -1.08 -19.52
C TRP A 344 -2.22 -1.25 -20.96
N THR A 345 -0.93 -1.03 -21.21
CA THR A 345 -0.38 -0.97 -22.58
C THR A 345 0.82 -1.88 -22.81
N ARG A 346 1.39 -2.47 -21.75
CA ARG A 346 2.51 -3.42 -21.84
C ARG A 346 2.36 -4.57 -20.86
N LEU A 347 2.70 -5.76 -21.33
CA LEU A 347 3.00 -6.89 -20.47
C LEU A 347 4.33 -6.61 -19.76
N SER A 348 4.29 -6.46 -18.44
CA SER A 348 5.43 -6.07 -17.61
C SER A 348 5.67 -7.04 -16.45
N HIS A 349 5.02 -8.20 -16.44
CA HIS A 349 5.17 -9.22 -15.41
C HIS A 349 4.74 -10.60 -15.90
N LEU A 350 5.18 -11.61 -15.16
CA LEU A 350 4.71 -13.00 -15.22
C LEU A 350 4.42 -13.49 -13.80
N SER A 351 3.33 -14.20 -13.58
CA SER A 351 2.93 -14.77 -12.29
C SER A 351 2.46 -16.22 -12.44
N SER A 352 2.29 -16.89 -11.30
CA SER A 352 1.95 -18.31 -11.15
C SER A 352 0.48 -18.66 -11.31
#